data_AF-A0A968BJ97-F1
#
_entry.id   AF-A0A968BJ97-F1
#
_cell.length_a   1.000
_cell.length_b   1.000
_cell.length_c   1.000
_cell.angle_alpha   90.00
_cell.angle_beta   90.00
_cell.angle_gamma   90.00
#
_symmetry.space_group_name_H-M   'P 1'
#
loop_
_entity.id
_entity.type
_entity.pdbx_description
1 polymer ?
#
loop_
_entity_poly.entity_id
_entity_poly.type
_entity_poly.pdbx_seq_one_letter_code
_entity_poly.pdbx_strand_id
1 'polypeptide(L)' 'IEGPIALTECSSTAVQCDQEDSCLLQGNWQRINQAVMKALEELSLTEMTVPVSTDGVRTDTLEFYRETPGTPPGARTEG' A
#
# COMPACT_ATOMS: atom_id res chain seq x y z
N ILE A 1 -16.48 -10.48 8.47
CA ILE A 1 -15.61 -9.74 7.51
C ILE A 1 -14.20 -9.93 8.02
N GLU A 2 -13.55 -11.02 7.62
CA GLU A 2 -12.18 -11.37 8.00
C GLU A 2 -11.61 -12.18 6.84
N GLY A 3 -11.21 -11.47 5.79
CA GLY A 3 -10.32 -12.00 4.77
C GLY A 3 -8.91 -11.52 5.08
N PRO A 4 -7.86 -12.23 4.64
CA PRO A 4 -6.51 -11.72 4.74
C PRO A 4 -6.48 -10.36 4.04
N ILE A 5 -5.98 -9.33 4.73
CA ILE A 5 -5.66 -8.08 4.05
C ILE A 5 -4.65 -8.46 2.97
N ALA A 6 -4.91 -8.01 1.75
CA ALA A 6 -4.02 -8.16 0.62
C ALA A 6 -3.87 -6.77 0.04
N LEU A 7 -2.74 -6.11 0.32
CA LEU A 7 -2.49 -4.77 -0.19
C LEU A 7 -2.47 -4.75 -1.73
N THR A 8 -2.04 -5.86 -2.33
CA THR A 8 -2.14 -6.14 -3.76
C THR A 8 -2.61 -7.57 -3.97
N GLU A 9 -3.19 -7.88 -5.13
CA GLU A 9 -3.66 -9.23 -5.46
C GLU A 9 -2.55 -10.28 -5.33
N CYS A 10 -1.34 -9.96 -5.83
CA CYS A 10 -0.18 -10.86 -5.73
C CYS A 10 0.44 -10.95 -4.32
N SER A 11 0.06 -10.07 -3.37
CA SER A 11 0.58 -10.10 -1.99
C SER A 11 -0.01 -11.22 -1.13
N SER A 12 -1.08 -11.86 -1.59
CA SER A 12 -1.80 -12.91 -0.87
C SER A 12 -1.61 -14.25 -1.55
N THR A 13 -1.48 -15.32 -0.76
CA THR A 13 -1.53 -16.69 -1.26
C THR A 13 -2.95 -17.21 -1.42
N ALA A 14 -3.95 -16.45 -0.94
CA ALA A 14 -5.37 -16.82 -1.02
C ALA A 14 -6.03 -16.33 -2.31
N VAL A 15 -5.39 -15.44 -3.07
CA VAL A 15 -5.90 -14.90 -4.33
C VAL A 15 -4.89 -15.21 -5.42
N GLN A 16 -5.34 -15.85 -6.50
CA GLN A 16 -4.49 -16.11 -7.64
C GLN A 16 -4.36 -14.83 -8.45
N CYS A 17 -3.12 -14.39 -8.70
CA CYS A 17 -2.85 -13.26 -9.59
C CYS A 17 -2.32 -13.78 -10.92
N ASP A 18 -2.91 -13.37 -12.05
CA ASP A 18 -2.48 -13.83 -13.38
C ASP A 18 -1.03 -13.47 -13.72
N GLN A 19 -0.46 -12.49 -13.01
CA GLN A 19 0.92 -12.03 -13.20
C GLN A 19 1.90 -12.54 -12.13
N GLU A 20 1.44 -13.41 -11.23
CA GLU A 20 2.21 -13.89 -10.07
C GLU A 20 3.59 -14.42 -10.47
N ASP A 21 3.64 -15.29 -11.50
CA ASP A 21 4.87 -15.94 -11.97
C ASP A 21 5.95 -14.96 -12.44
N SER A 22 5.56 -13.73 -12.83
CA SER A 22 6.48 -12.69 -13.32
C SER A 22 6.57 -11.47 -12.42
N CYS A 23 5.81 -11.43 -11.32
CA CYS A 23 5.76 -10.28 -10.44
C CYS A 23 6.98 -10.27 -9.50
N LEU A 24 8.06 -9.63 -9.94
CA LEU A 24 9.29 -9.46 -9.13
C LEU A 24 9.06 -8.75 -7.79
N LEU A 25 7.92 -8.06 -7.65
CA LEU A 25 7.55 -7.36 -6.42
C LEU A 25 6.72 -8.22 -5.46
N GLN A 26 6.30 -9.42 -5.85
CA GLN A 26 5.40 -10.27 -5.06
C GLN A 26 5.93 -10.50 -3.64
N GLY A 27 7.17 -10.97 -3.50
CA GLY A 27 7.79 -11.21 -2.20
C GLY A 27 7.93 -9.94 -1.35
N ASN A 28 8.18 -8.79 -1.98
CA ASN A 28 8.22 -7.51 -1.29
C ASN A 28 6.84 -7.14 -0.74
N TRP A 29 5.80 -7.30 -1.57
CA TRP A 29 4.42 -7.03 -1.18
C TRP A 29 3.91 -8.00 -0.12
N GLN A 30 4.26 -9.29 -0.18
CA GLN A 30 3.97 -10.27 0.87
C GLN A 30 4.57 -9.84 2.21
N ARG A 31 5.84 -9.41 2.21
CA ARG A 31 6.52 -8.91 3.43
C ARG A 31 5.84 -7.66 4.00
N ILE A 32 5.49 -6.70 3.15
CA ILE A 32 4.79 -5.48 3.58
C ILE A 32 3.42 -5.84 4.15
N ASN A 33 2.68 -6.71 3.47
CA ASN A 33 1.36 -7.15 3.89
C ASN A 33 1.39 -7.83 5.27
N GLN A 34 2.37 -8.69 5.52
CA GLN A 34 2.60 -9.30 6.84
C GLN A 34 2.90 -8.25 7.92
N ALA A 35 3.72 -7.24 7.62
CA ALA A 35 4.03 -6.17 8.55
C ALA A 35 2.78 -5.35 8.91
N VAL A 36 1.93 -5.06 7.92
CA VAL A 36 0.65 -4.36 8.13
C VAL A 36 -0.30 -5.21 8.97
N MET A 37 -0.46 -6.49 8.64
CA MET A 37 -1.30 -7.41 9.42
C MET A 37 -0.88 -7.45 10.88
N LYS A 38 0.42 -7.64 11.15
CA LYS A 38 0.95 -7.65 12.51
C LYS A 38 0.68 -6.34 13.25
N ALA A 39 0.87 -5.20 12.59
CA ALA A 39 0.60 -3.90 13.19
C ALA A 39 -0.88 -3.72 13.55
N LEU A 40 -1.79 -4.23 12.71
CA LEU A 40 -3.23 -4.18 12.97
C LEU A 40 -3.68 -5.16 14.07
N GLU A 41 -3.02 -6.32 14.19
CA GLU A 41 -3.26 -7.29 15.27
C GLU A 41 -2.87 -6.73 16.66
N GLU A 42 -1.92 -5.81 16.71
CA GLU A 42 -1.47 -5.16 17.94
C GLU A 42 -2.43 -4.05 18.41
N LEU A 43 -3.36 -3.60 17.57
CA LEU A 43 -4.31 -2.53 17.90
C LEU A 43 -5.60 -3.07 18.53
N SER A 44 -5.93 -2.57 19.71
CA SER A 44 -7.21 -2.88 20.35
C SER A 44 -8.33 -1.93 19.90
N LEU A 45 -9.58 -2.44 19.93
CA LEU A 45 -10.76 -1.61 19.68
C LEU A 45 -10.86 -0.42 20.66
N THR A 46 -10.38 -0.61 21.90
CA THR A 46 -10.35 0.45 22.91
C THR A 46 -9.46 1.61 22.45
N GLU A 47 -8.27 1.32 21.93
CA GLU A 47 -7.37 2.34 21.38
C GLU A 47 -7.97 3.08 20.18
N MET A 48 -8.79 2.40 19.37
CA MET A 48 -9.50 3.02 18.24
C MET A 48 -10.62 3.98 18.64
N THR A 49 -11.06 3.96 19.91
CA THR A 49 -12.06 4.94 20.41
C THR A 49 -11.42 6.26 20.84
N VAL A 50 -10.10 6.31 20.96
CA VAL A 50 -9.36 7.52 21.30
C VAL A 50 -9.13 8.34 20.01
N PRO A 51 -9.53 9.62 19.97
CA PRO A 51 -9.27 10.46 18.80
C PRO A 51 -7.76 10.62 18.60
N VAL A 52 -7.29 10.29 17.39
CA VAL A 52 -5.89 10.47 17.01
C VAL A 52 -5.58 11.96 16.96
N SER A 53 -4.59 12.40 17.73
CA SER A 53 -4.06 13.76 17.62
C SER A 53 -3.34 13.90 16.27
N THR A 54 -3.72 14.87 15.46
CA THR A 54 -3.06 15.16 14.18
C THR A 54 -1.77 15.98 14.35
N ASP A 55 -1.40 16.31 15.59
CA ASP A 55 -0.20 17.07 15.88
C ASP A 55 1.04 16.20 15.62
N GLY A 56 1.76 16.51 14.53
CA GLY A 56 3.01 15.83 14.16
C GLY A 56 2.92 14.85 12.98
N VAL A 57 1.77 14.70 12.31
CA VAL A 57 1.73 14.00 11.01
C VAL A 57 2.45 14.87 9.98
N ARG A 58 3.75 14.63 9.76
CA ARG A 58 4.50 15.27 8.68
C ARG A 58 4.07 14.67 7.34
N THR A 59 3.19 15.38 6.65
CA THR A 59 2.67 15.06 5.32
C THR A 59 3.69 15.25 4.19
N ASP A 60 5.00 15.29 4.50
CA ASP A 60 6.05 15.57 3.51
C ASP A 60 6.12 14.49 2.41
N THR A 61 5.70 13.25 2.70
CA THR A 61 5.80 12.13 1.74
C THR A 61 4.66 12.07 0.72
N LEU A 62 3.50 12.70 0.98
CA LEU A 62 2.35 12.66 0.06
C LEU A 62 2.31 13.83 -0.93
N GLU A 63 3.16 14.84 -0.77
CA GLU A 63 3.25 15.94 -1.73
C GLU A 63 3.82 15.49 -3.08
N PHE A 64 4.64 14.44 -3.12
CA PHE A 64 5.25 13.93 -4.35
C PHE A 64 4.23 13.39 -5.36
N TYR A 65 3.10 12.82 -4.92
CA TYR A 65 2.05 12.30 -5.80
C TYR A 65 1.00 13.34 -6.20
N ARG A 66 1.12 14.58 -5.72
CA ARG A 66 0.17 15.68 -6.02
C ARG A 66 0.56 16.52 -7.23
N GLU A 67 1.56 16.11 -8.02
CA GLU A 67 1.96 16.83 -9.24
C GLU A 67 0.88 16.79 -10.33
N THR A 68 0.11 17.88 -10.37
CA THR A 68 -0.66 18.57 -11.44
C THR A 68 -1.16 17.79 -12.67
N PRO A 69 -2.42 18.02 -13.11
CA PRO A 69 -2.88 17.55 -14.42
C PRO A 69 -2.08 18.26 -15.53
N GLY A 70 -1.32 17.52 -16.34
CA GLY A 70 -0.79 18.08 -17.60
C GLY A 70 0.45 17.46 -18.22
N THR A 71 1.26 16.65 -17.54
CA THR A 71 2.52 16.16 -18.15
C THR A 71 2.71 14.66 -17.96
N PRO A 72 2.62 13.84 -19.03
CA PRO A 72 3.02 12.45 -18.96
C PRO A 72 4.56 12.33 -18.96
N PRO A 73 5.17 11.51 -18.08
CA PRO A 73 6.58 11.19 -18.16
C PRO A 73 6.82 10.26 -19.37
N GLY A 74 7.65 10.70 -20.32
CA GLY A 74 8.06 9.90 -21.48
C GLY A 74 7.36 10.23 -22.79
N ALA A 75 7.20 11.51 -23.14
CA ALA A 75 6.94 11.91 -24.52
C ALA A 75 8.10 11.42 -25.42
N ARG A 76 7.92 10.22 -25.99
CA ARG A 76 8.77 9.66 -27.03
C ARG A 76 8.71 10.64 -28.21
N THR A 77 9.79 11.36 -28.47
CA THR A 77 9.97 12.05 -29.75
C THR A 77 10.16 10.97 -30.81
N GLU A 78 9.07 10.56 -31.47
CA GLU A 78 9.15 9.79 -32.71
C GLU A 78 9.67 10.72 -33.80
N GLY A 79 10.83 10.37 -34.36
CA GLY A 79 11.38 10.91 -35.59
C GLY A 79 11.39 9.82 -36.65
#